data_AF-A0A536RLF9-F1
#
_entry.id   AF-A0A536RLF9-F1
#
_cell.length_a   1.000
_cell.length_b   1.000
_cell.length_c   1.000
_cell.angle_alpha   90.00
_cell.angle_beta   90.00
_cell.angle_gamma   90.00
#
_symmetry.space_group_name_H-M   'P 1'
#
loop_
_entity.id
_entity.type
_entity.pdbx_description
1 polymer ?
#
loop_
_entity_poly.entity_id
_entity_poly.type
_entity_poly.pdbx_seq_one_letter_code
_entity_poly.pdbx_strand_id
1 'polypeptide(L)' 'MTVYLADTDRGAVALVGGKGANLGELARAGFPVPNGFVLTTRAYALAAEAAGVDPARPAEAAERLRAAP' A
#
# COMPACT_ATOMS: atom_id res chain seq x y z
N MET A 1 0.28 -10.74 -4.13
CA MET A 1 0.31 -9.33 -4.58
C MET A 1 -0.66 -8.46 -3.79
N THR A 2 -1.81 -8.99 -3.38
CA THR A 2 -2.78 -8.32 -2.51
C THR A 2 -3.01 -9.11 -1.23
N VAL A 3 -3.58 -8.46 -0.22
CA VAL A 3 -4.14 -9.09 1.00
C VAL A 3 -5.45 -8.38 1.36
N TYR A 4 -6.42 -9.10 1.92
CA TYR A 4 -7.67 -8.47 2.37
C TYR A 4 -7.43 -7.63 3.62
N LEU A 5 -8.12 -6.49 3.73
CA LEU A 5 -7.99 -5.59 4.89
C LEU A 5 -8.33 -6.32 6.20
N ALA A 6 -9.34 -7.18 6.20
CA ALA A 6 -9.76 -7.96 7.37
C ALA A 6 -8.68 -8.94 7.89
N ASP A 7 -7.73 -9.32 7.03
CA ASP A 7 -6.63 -10.23 7.34
C ASP A 7 -5.35 -9.49 7.78
N THR A 8 -5.41 -8.17 7.96
CA THR A 8 -4.28 -7.33 8.36
C THR A 8 -4.51 -6.72 9.73
N ASP A 9 -3.41 -6.48 10.44
CA ASP A 9 -3.40 -5.84 11.76
C ASP A 9 -2.15 -4.97 11.91
N ARG A 10 -1.95 -4.42 13.10
CA ARG A 10 -0.74 -3.63 13.44
C ARG A 10 0.59 -4.37 13.21
N GLY A 11 0.62 -5.70 13.18
CA GLY A 11 1.80 -6.50 12.89
C GLY A 11 2.16 -6.55 11.39
N ALA A 12 1.20 -6.23 10.52
CA ALA A 12 1.38 -6.29 9.08
C ALA A 12 2.04 -5.04 8.46
N VAL A 13 2.58 -4.11 9.24
CA VAL A 13 3.15 -2.84 8.73
C VAL A 13 4.21 -3.05 7.65
N ALA A 14 5.09 -4.05 7.80
CA ALA A 14 6.10 -4.35 6.77
C ALA A 14 5.48 -4.84 5.45
N LEU A 15 4.31 -5.49 5.51
CA LEU A 15 3.62 -6.07 4.37
C LEU A 15 2.70 -5.06 3.66
N VAL A 16 2.00 -4.19 4.40
CA VAL A 16 0.94 -3.31 3.86
C VAL A 16 1.14 -1.82 4.16
N GLY A 17 2.22 -1.46 4.84
CA GLY A 17 2.46 -0.10 5.34
C GLY A 17 1.55 0.28 6.50
N GLY A 18 1.84 1.43 7.14
CA GLY A 18 1.11 1.87 8.33
C GLY A 18 -0.38 2.14 8.10
N LYS A 19 -0.76 2.62 6.91
CA LYS A 19 -2.18 2.88 6.59
C LYS A 19 -2.98 1.58 6.43
N GLY A 20 -2.44 0.61 5.69
CA GLY A 20 -3.08 -0.70 5.52
C GLY A 20 -3.23 -1.41 6.86
N ALA A 21 -2.18 -1.42 7.68
CA ALA A 21 -2.20 -1.99 9.02
C ALA A 21 -3.26 -1.34 9.93
N ASN A 22 -3.33 0.00 9.96
CA ASN A 22 -4.34 0.71 10.76
C ASN A 22 -5.78 0.45 10.28
N LEU A 23 -6.02 0.43 8.96
CA LEU A 23 -7.36 0.14 8.42
C LEU A 23 -7.78 -1.30 8.72
N GLY A 24 -6.86 -2.25 8.66
CA GLY A 24 -7.11 -3.63 9.08
C GLY A 24 -7.47 -3.72 10.56
N GLU A 25 -6.74 -3.02 11.42
CA GLU A 25 -7.04 -2.95 12.85
C GLU A 25 -8.44 -2.40 13.12
N LEU A 26 -8.83 -1.31 12.44
CA LEU A 26 -10.17 -0.73 12.55
C LEU A 26 -11.26 -1.69 12.06
N ALA A 27 -11.03 -2.38 10.94
CA ALA A 27 -11.98 -3.36 10.41
C ALA A 27 -12.17 -4.53 11.39
N ARG A 28 -11.09 -5.05 11.96
CA ARG A 28 -11.12 -6.13 12.97
C ARG A 28 -11.77 -5.70 14.28
N ALA A 29 -11.64 -4.42 14.64
CA ALA A 29 -12.30 -3.82 15.80
C ALA A 29 -13.80 -3.52 15.56
N GLY A 30 -14.35 -3.82 14.38
CA GLY A 30 -15.78 -3.66 14.08
C GLY A 30 -16.20 -2.24 13.71
N PHE A 31 -15.25 -1.34 13.44
CA PHE A 31 -15.57 -0.04 12.85
C PHE A 31 -16.08 -0.21 11.41
N PRO A 32 -16.89 0.72 10.89
CA PRO A 32 -17.46 0.64 9.54
C PRO A 32 -16.41 0.96 8.46
N VAL A 33 -15.42 0.07 8.32
CA VAL A 33 -14.43 0.11 7.25
C VAL A 33 -15.02 -0.61 6.04
N PRO A 34 -15.07 0.01 4.85
CA PRO A 34 -15.53 -0.67 3.64
C PRO A 34 -14.71 -1.91 3.34
N ASN A 35 -15.37 -2.96 2.84
CA ASN A 35 -14.68 -4.15 2.37
C ASN A 35 -13.64 -3.79 1.30
N GLY A 36 -12.45 -4.36 1.40
CA GLY A 36 -11.37 -4.04 0.48
C GLY A 36 -10.11 -4.85 0.73
N PHE A 37 -9.08 -4.51 -0.03
CA PHE A 37 -7.78 -5.15 0.00
C PHE A 37 -6.66 -4.11 -0.14
N VAL A 38 -5.44 -4.51 0.20
CA VAL A 38 -4.23 -3.67 0.09
C VAL A 38 -3.27 -4.30 -0.91
N LEU A 39 -2.68 -3.48 -1.77
CA LEU A 39 -1.49 -3.87 -2.54
C LEU A 39 -0.29 -3.91 -1.59
N THR A 40 0.42 -5.04 -1.56
CA THR A 40 1.52 -5.18 -0.61
C THR A 40 2.70 -4.28 -0.96
N THR A 41 3.56 -3.99 0.01
CA THR A 41 4.83 -3.26 -0.19
C THR A 41 5.68 -3.94 -1.26
N ARG A 42 5.68 -5.28 -1.33
CA ARG A 42 6.34 -6.04 -2.40
C ARG A 42 5.69 -5.82 -3.77
N ALA A 43 4.36 -5.75 -3.86
CA ALA A 43 3.70 -5.46 -5.13
C ALA A 43 4.06 -4.06 -5.63
N TYR A 44 4.12 -3.07 -4.73
CA TYR A 44 4.59 -1.73 -5.06
C TYR A 44 6.04 -1.72 -5.54
N ALA A 45 6.95 -2.43 -4.86
CA ALA A 45 8.36 -2.50 -5.25
C ALA A 45 8.54 -3.05 -6.67
N LEU A 46 7.83 -4.12 -7.02
CA LEU A 46 7.88 -4.70 -8.36
C LEU A 46 7.34 -3.75 -9.44
N ALA A 47 6.26 -3.02 -9.13
CA ALA A 47 5.71 -2.02 -10.05
C ALA A 47 6.67 -0.84 -10.24
N ALA A 48 7.32 -0.37 -9.16
CA ALA A 48 8.29 0.71 -9.21
C ALA A 48 9.53 0.31 -10.03
N GLU A 49 10.06 -0.89 -9.81
CA GLU A 49 11.16 -1.45 -10.60
C GLU A 49 10.81 -1.52 -12.10
N ALA A 50 9.65 -2.09 -12.44
CA ALA A 50 9.18 -2.18 -13.81
C ALA A 50 8.99 -0.80 -14.48
N ALA A 51 8.67 0.22 -13.70
CA ALA A 51 8.53 1.61 -14.17
C ALA A 51 9.86 2.40 -14.18
N GLY A 52 10.97 1.82 -13.72
CA GLY A 52 12.25 2.55 -13.56
C GLY A 52 12.13 3.71 -12.56
N VAL A 53 11.35 3.52 -11.50
CA VAL A 53 11.08 4.47 -10.43
C VAL A 53 11.77 4.01 -9.16
N ASP A 54 12.45 4.93 -8.47
CA ASP A 54 13.01 4.67 -7.14
C ASP A 54 11.91 4.83 -6.07
N PRO A 55 11.48 3.75 -5.39
CA PRO A 55 10.44 3.82 -4.37
C PRO A 55 10.85 4.62 -3.13
N ALA A 56 12.15 4.86 -2.90
CA ALA A 56 12.63 5.72 -1.83
C ALA A 56 12.49 7.22 -2.15
N ARG A 57 12.17 7.59 -3.40
CA ARG A 57 12.05 8.98 -3.87
C ARG A 57 10.68 9.26 -4.51
N PRO A 58 9.60 9.20 -3.72
CA PRO A 58 8.23 9.31 -4.23
C PRO A 58 7.89 10.69 -4.82
N ALA A 59 8.59 11.77 -4.42
CA ALA A 59 8.38 13.09 -4.99
C ALA A 59 8.76 13.14 -6.48
N GLU A 60 9.93 12.60 -6.83
CA GLU A 60 10.39 12.51 -8.21
C GLU A 60 9.51 11.59 -9.04
N ALA A 61 9.07 10.46 -8.46
CA ALA A 61 8.11 9.57 -9.11
C ALA A 61 6.81 10.30 -9.49
N ALA A 62 6.29 11.12 -8.56
CA ALA A 62 5.08 11.91 -8.79
C ALA A 62 5.30 13.02 -9.83
N GLU A 63 6.45 13.68 -9.83
CA GLU A 63 6.80 14.67 -10.86
C GLU A 63 6.85 14.04 -12.25
N ARG A 64 7.51 12.88 -12.39
CA ARG A 64 7.56 12.15 -13.67
C ARG A 64 6.17 11.74 -14.15
N LEU A 65 5.30 11.27 -13.25
CA LEU A 65 3.91 10.93 -13.60
C LEU A 65 3.09 12.14 -14.05
N ARG A 66 3.29 13.32 -13.44
CA ARG A 66 2.60 14.55 -13.83
C ARG A 66 3.13 15.14 -15.15
N ALA A 67 4.40 14.90 -15.45
CA ALA A 67 5.07 15.39 -16.66
C ALA A 67 4.91 14.42 -17.86
N ALA A 68 4.41 13.21 -17.64
CA ALA A 68 4.10 12.27 -18.71
C ALA A 68 2.91 12.80 -19.56
N PRO A 69 2.99 12.70 -20.90
CA PRO A 69 1.94 13.16 -21.81
C PRO A 69 0.64 12.35 -21.72
#